data_AF-A0A820DVE1-F1
#
_entry.id   AF-A0A820DVE1-F1
#
_cell.length_a   1.000
_cell.length_b   1.000
_cell.length_c   1.000
_cell.angle_alpha   90.00
_cell.angle_beta   90.00
_cell.angle_gamma   90.00
#
_symmetry.space_group_name_H-M   'P 1'
#
loop_
_entity.id
_entity.type
_entity.pdbx_description
1 polymer ?
#
loop_
_entity_poly.entity_id
_entity_poly.type
_entity_poly.pdbx_seq_one_letter_code
_entity_poly.pdbx_strand_id
1 'polypeptide(L)'
;IRKRETDLVTLKSEEIKLQNNIRGLKKDIEGLKKEIQERDETIQDKEKRIYELKRKNQELEKFKFVLDYKIKDLKKQIEPREIEIKDMKEQITQMEAELERLSKSNDEEKLKSEELRAKLNASSLSLRQEKQMKRDSELALKRIKTDIHNCSAFITEPKLLAQRVADIYAQYVREDATEDASIDQDITKEYARQRDHLERTVRSLKAKVDKDSERHKTENIRIMQENVTLIKEINDLRRELKASRVKLQDLQTAMGISRKTAARTTEEIVHALNTQQNNHIVNEKQNELENLIQHQRHEIHRLNDQITRVENN
;
A
#
# COMPACT_ATOMS: atom_id res chain seq x y z
N ILE A 1 -75.47 -53.74 81.94
CA ILE A 1 -74.30 -54.60 81.60
C ILE A 1 -73.99 -54.49 80.11
N ARG A 2 -74.90 -54.90 79.20
CA ARG A 2 -74.71 -54.81 77.73
C ARG A 2 -74.28 -53.43 77.15
N LYS A 3 -74.86 -52.32 77.61
CA LYS A 3 -74.49 -50.96 77.14
C LYS A 3 -73.05 -50.56 77.51
N ARG A 4 -72.57 -51.00 78.68
CA ARG A 4 -71.17 -50.79 79.10
C ARG A 4 -70.21 -51.65 78.28
N GLU A 5 -70.63 -52.84 77.85
CA GLU A 5 -69.82 -53.72 76.98
C GLU A 5 -69.68 -53.13 75.56
N THR A 6 -70.74 -52.57 74.99
CA THR A 6 -70.69 -51.90 73.68
C THR A 6 -69.80 -50.66 73.70
N ASP A 7 -69.92 -49.83 74.74
CA ASP A 7 -69.11 -48.61 74.90
C ASP A 7 -67.62 -48.97 75.11
N LEU A 8 -67.33 -50.09 75.78
CA LEU A 8 -65.97 -50.58 76.00
C LEU A 8 -65.34 -51.13 74.71
N VAL A 9 -66.14 -51.70 73.80
CA VAL A 9 -65.69 -52.15 72.47
C VAL A 9 -65.44 -50.95 71.55
N THR A 10 -66.30 -49.93 71.54
CA THR A 10 -66.08 -48.72 70.74
C THR A 10 -64.85 -47.95 71.22
N LEU A 11 -64.68 -47.76 72.54
CA LEU A 11 -63.48 -47.15 73.12
C LEU A 11 -62.20 -47.91 72.76
N LYS A 12 -62.19 -49.24 72.84
CA LYS A 12 -61.06 -50.06 72.40
C LYS A 12 -60.77 -49.90 70.91
N SER A 13 -61.81 -49.80 70.08
CA SER A 13 -61.63 -49.59 68.64
C SER A 13 -61.04 -48.21 68.31
N GLU A 14 -61.42 -47.17 69.05
CA GLU A 14 -60.88 -45.82 68.94
C GLU A 14 -59.45 -45.74 69.47
N GLU A 15 -59.16 -46.43 70.57
CA GLU A 15 -57.81 -46.58 71.11
C GLU A 15 -56.86 -47.20 70.07
N ILE A 16 -57.29 -48.27 69.38
CA ILE A 16 -56.51 -48.89 68.30
C ILE A 16 -56.29 -47.92 67.14
N LYS A 17 -57.30 -47.15 66.73
CA LYS A 17 -57.16 -46.13 65.68
C LYS A 17 -56.18 -45.03 66.07
N LEU A 18 -56.27 -44.52 67.30
CA LEU A 18 -55.35 -43.51 67.82
C LEU A 18 -53.93 -44.06 67.93
N GLN A 19 -53.74 -45.30 68.39
CA GLN A 19 -52.42 -45.96 68.44
C GLN A 19 -51.83 -46.14 67.04
N ASN A 20 -52.64 -46.49 66.03
CA ASN A 20 -52.19 -46.60 64.65
C ASN A 20 -51.83 -45.22 64.07
N ASN A 21 -52.61 -44.18 64.35
CA ASN A 21 -52.30 -42.80 63.93
C ASN A 21 -51.01 -42.30 64.59
N ILE A 22 -50.83 -42.55 65.89
CA ILE A 22 -49.59 -42.21 66.60
C ILE A 22 -48.40 -42.95 65.99
N ARG A 23 -48.56 -44.22 65.60
CA ARG A 23 -47.50 -45.00 64.93
C ARG A 23 -47.17 -44.42 63.54
N GLY A 24 -48.18 -44.04 62.77
CA GLY A 24 -48.01 -43.38 61.48
C GLY A 24 -47.25 -42.05 61.61
N LEU A 25 -47.73 -41.16 62.48
CA LEU A 25 -47.10 -39.87 62.75
C LEU A 25 -45.66 -40.02 63.27
N LYS A 26 -45.39 -41.03 64.10
CA LYS A 26 -44.01 -41.32 64.53
C LYS A 26 -43.09 -41.70 63.37
N LYS A 27 -43.59 -42.51 62.43
CA LYS A 27 -42.84 -42.89 61.22
C LYS A 27 -42.62 -41.69 60.30
N ASP A 28 -43.61 -40.84 60.15
CA ASP A 28 -43.50 -39.61 59.34
C ASP A 28 -42.49 -38.64 59.95
N ILE A 29 -42.50 -38.47 61.28
CA ILE A 29 -41.50 -37.66 62.00
C ILE A 29 -40.09 -38.22 61.78
N GLU A 30 -39.91 -39.54 61.80
CA GLU A 30 -38.62 -40.18 61.55
C GLU A 30 -38.16 -39.99 60.09
N GLY A 31 -39.08 -40.10 59.12
CA GLY A 31 -38.82 -39.80 57.72
C GLY A 31 -38.40 -38.35 57.49
N LEU A 32 -39.14 -37.40 58.07
CA LEU A 32 -38.82 -35.96 57.99
C LEU A 32 -37.48 -35.64 58.64
N LYS A 33 -37.14 -36.28 59.77
CA LYS A 33 -35.82 -36.11 60.40
C LYS A 33 -34.69 -36.57 59.48
N LYS A 34 -34.87 -37.69 58.80
CA LYS A 34 -33.88 -38.18 57.83
C LYS A 34 -33.73 -37.24 56.64
N GLU A 35 -34.83 -36.72 56.10
CA GLU A 35 -34.80 -35.74 55.01
C GLU A 35 -34.11 -34.43 55.42
N ILE A 36 -34.36 -33.96 56.65
CA ILE A 36 -33.65 -32.79 57.20
C ILE A 36 -32.15 -33.07 57.27
N GLN A 37 -31.74 -34.23 57.77
CA GLN A 37 -30.33 -34.61 57.83
C GLN A 37 -29.67 -34.65 56.44
N GLU A 38 -30.31 -35.27 55.45
CA GLU A 38 -29.78 -35.34 54.07
C GLU A 38 -29.68 -33.94 53.43
N ARG A 39 -30.62 -33.05 53.74
CA ARG A 39 -30.57 -31.64 53.31
C ARG A 39 -29.45 -30.88 54.00
N ASP A 40 -29.23 -31.08 55.30
CA ASP A 40 -28.15 -30.44 56.04
C ASP A 40 -26.77 -30.87 55.52
N GLU A 41 -26.59 -32.16 55.20
CA GLU A 41 -25.38 -32.67 54.55
C GLU A 41 -25.16 -32.01 53.17
N THR A 42 -26.22 -31.90 52.37
CA THR A 42 -26.17 -31.22 51.07
C THR A 42 -25.83 -29.73 51.20
N ILE A 43 -26.39 -29.05 52.20
CA ILE A 43 -26.10 -27.64 52.49
C ILE A 43 -24.62 -27.50 52.85
N GLN A 44 -24.11 -28.36 53.74
CA GLN A 44 -22.72 -28.32 54.17
C GLN A 44 -21.73 -28.49 52.99
N ASP A 45 -22.02 -29.38 52.05
CA ASP A 45 -21.17 -29.57 50.87
C ASP A 45 -21.24 -28.38 49.90
N LYS A 46 -22.41 -27.78 49.73
CA LYS A 46 -22.56 -26.53 48.97
C LYS A 46 -21.82 -25.37 49.64
N GLU A 47 -21.85 -25.26 50.97
CA GLU A 47 -21.12 -24.24 51.72
C GLU A 47 -19.61 -24.39 51.55
N LYS A 48 -19.08 -25.61 51.66
CA LYS A 48 -17.66 -25.89 51.36
C LYS A 48 -17.30 -25.47 49.95
N ARG A 49 -18.15 -25.80 48.96
CA ARG A 49 -17.91 -25.41 47.57
C ARG A 49 -17.93 -23.90 47.36
N ILE A 50 -18.86 -23.19 48.01
CA ILE A 50 -18.91 -21.73 47.99
C ILE A 50 -17.63 -21.14 48.58
N TYR A 51 -17.13 -21.70 49.67
CA TYR A 51 -15.88 -21.25 50.30
C TYR A 51 -14.67 -21.40 49.36
N GLU A 52 -14.51 -22.56 48.72
CA GLU A 52 -13.45 -22.78 47.73
C GLU A 52 -13.54 -21.80 46.56
N LEU A 53 -14.74 -21.58 46.03
CA LEU A 53 -14.97 -20.66 44.92
C LEU A 53 -14.67 -19.21 45.33
N LYS A 54 -15.04 -18.80 46.55
CA LYS A 54 -14.69 -17.47 47.07
C LYS A 54 -13.18 -17.29 47.16
N ARG A 55 -12.45 -18.30 47.64
CA ARG A 55 -10.99 -18.27 47.70
C ARG A 55 -10.36 -18.16 46.30
N LYS A 56 -10.81 -18.98 45.35
CA LYS A 56 -10.34 -18.90 43.95
C LYS A 56 -10.66 -17.54 43.33
N ASN A 57 -11.82 -16.96 43.64
CA ASN A 57 -12.19 -15.64 43.14
C ASN A 57 -11.25 -14.54 43.67
N GLN A 58 -10.87 -14.60 44.96
CA GLN A 58 -9.87 -13.69 45.53
C GLN A 58 -8.49 -13.85 44.88
N GLU A 59 -8.08 -15.07 44.56
CA GLU A 59 -6.83 -15.31 43.84
C GLU A 59 -6.88 -14.73 42.41
N LEU A 60 -8.00 -14.90 41.70
CA LEU A 60 -8.21 -14.30 40.38
C LEU A 60 -8.20 -12.76 40.42
N GLU A 61 -8.76 -12.14 41.47
CA GLU A 61 -8.67 -10.69 41.66
C GLU A 61 -7.21 -10.24 41.79
N LYS A 62 -6.39 -10.97 42.56
CA LYS A 62 -4.95 -10.67 42.65
C LYS A 62 -4.24 -10.81 41.31
N PHE A 63 -4.52 -11.87 40.54
CA PHE A 63 -3.95 -12.02 39.20
C PHE A 63 -4.38 -10.87 38.28
N LYS A 64 -5.64 -10.45 38.34
CA LYS A 64 -6.13 -9.30 37.58
C LYS A 64 -5.33 -8.04 37.90
N PHE A 65 -5.09 -7.74 39.19
CA PHE A 65 -4.28 -6.58 39.58
C PHE A 65 -2.85 -6.64 39.02
N VAL A 66 -2.20 -7.80 39.07
CA VAL A 66 -0.85 -7.97 38.53
C VAL A 66 -0.84 -7.77 37.01
N LEU A 67 -1.82 -8.34 36.30
CA LEU A 67 -1.95 -8.18 34.86
C LEU A 67 -2.26 -6.73 34.46
N ASP A 68 -3.15 -6.05 35.18
CA ASP A 68 -3.46 -4.64 34.94
C ASP A 68 -2.21 -3.77 35.11
N TYR A 69 -1.40 -4.04 36.14
CA TYR A 69 -0.12 -3.36 36.31
C TYR A 69 0.85 -3.65 35.17
N LYS A 70 0.95 -4.92 34.74
CA LYS A 70 1.84 -5.30 33.64
C LYS A 70 1.41 -4.68 32.31
N ILE A 71 0.10 -4.61 32.03
CA ILE A 71 -0.45 -3.90 30.86
C ILE A 71 -0.08 -2.42 30.91
N LYS A 72 -0.24 -1.78 32.08
CA LYS A 72 0.08 -0.36 32.24
C LYS A 72 1.57 -0.07 32.03
N ASP A 73 2.44 -0.93 32.56
CA ASP A 73 3.89 -0.85 32.38
C ASP A 73 4.29 -1.03 30.91
N LEU A 74 3.74 -2.04 30.23
CA LEU A 74 3.99 -2.26 28.80
C LEU A 74 3.50 -1.09 27.95
N LYS A 75 2.30 -0.56 28.23
CA LYS A 75 1.79 0.64 27.54
C LYS A 75 2.72 1.84 27.70
N LYS A 76 3.25 2.07 28.90
CA LYS A 76 4.19 3.15 29.18
C LYS A 76 5.52 3.00 28.41
N GLN A 77 5.91 1.78 28.06
CA GLN A 77 7.09 1.52 27.22
C GLN A 77 6.80 1.64 25.71
N ILE A 78 5.58 1.33 25.28
CA ILE A 78 5.16 1.40 23.88
C ILE A 78 4.94 2.85 23.42
N GLU A 79 4.30 3.67 24.26
CA GLU A 79 3.96 5.06 23.95
C GLU A 79 5.15 5.93 23.47
N PRO A 80 6.33 5.96 24.12
CA PRO A 80 7.47 6.73 23.61
C PRO A 80 7.99 6.19 22.27
N ARG A 81 7.97 4.86 22.07
CA ARG A 81 8.38 4.25 20.79
C ARG A 81 7.42 4.62 19.66
N GLU A 82 6.13 4.71 19.93
CA GLU A 82 5.14 5.16 18.93
C GLU A 82 5.36 6.62 18.54
N ILE A 83 5.70 7.48 19.51
CA ILE A 83 6.05 8.89 19.25
C ILE A 83 7.32 8.98 18.41
N GLU A 84 8.39 8.28 18.78
CA GLU A 84 9.65 8.25 18.00
C GLU A 84 9.42 7.76 16.56
N ILE A 85 8.62 6.70 16.39
CA ILE A 85 8.28 6.19 15.05
C ILE A 85 7.51 7.23 14.25
N LYS A 86 6.60 7.97 14.88
CA LYS A 86 5.83 9.03 14.22
C LYS A 86 6.75 10.17 13.78
N ASP A 87 7.65 10.62 14.66
CA ASP A 87 8.58 11.71 14.38
C ASP A 87 9.56 11.32 13.27
N MET A 88 10.09 10.08 13.30
CA MET A 88 10.94 9.56 12.22
C MET A 88 10.21 9.49 10.88
N LYS A 89 8.93 9.08 10.87
CA LYS A 89 8.12 9.07 9.65
C LYS A 89 7.94 10.48 9.09
N GLU A 90 7.67 11.45 9.96
CA GLU A 90 7.52 12.84 9.54
C GLU A 90 8.82 13.42 8.96
N GLN A 91 9.96 13.12 9.58
CA GLN A 91 11.28 13.46 9.04
C GLN A 91 11.54 12.82 7.67
N ILE A 92 11.22 11.54 7.49
CA ILE A 92 11.35 10.85 6.20
C ILE A 92 10.52 11.56 5.13
N THR A 93 9.24 11.88 5.42
CA THR A 93 8.38 12.58 4.47
C THR A 93 8.90 13.97 4.12
N GLN A 94 9.46 14.71 5.10
CA GLN A 94 10.09 16.01 4.84
C GLN A 94 11.33 15.88 3.95
N MET A 95 12.19 14.89 4.23
CA MET A 95 13.38 14.62 3.42
C MET A 95 13.03 14.17 1.99
N GLU A 96 12.00 13.34 1.83
CA GLU A 96 11.51 12.94 0.50
C GLU A 96 11.03 14.15 -0.32
N ALA A 97 10.29 15.07 0.31
CA ALA A 97 9.85 16.30 -0.34
C ALA A 97 11.03 17.21 -0.71
N GLU A 98 12.06 17.30 0.14
CA GLU A 98 13.27 18.07 -0.16
C GLU A 98 14.07 17.44 -1.31
N LEU A 99 14.22 16.11 -1.32
CA LEU A 99 14.86 15.38 -2.42
C LEU A 99 14.13 15.59 -3.75
N GLU A 100 12.79 15.55 -3.75
CA GLU A 100 12.01 15.80 -4.97
C GLU A 100 12.23 17.24 -5.47
N ARG A 101 12.25 18.22 -4.57
CA ARG A 101 12.53 19.62 -4.92
C ARG A 101 13.93 19.79 -5.49
N LEU A 102 14.94 19.18 -4.87
CA LEU A 102 16.32 19.24 -5.35
C LEU A 102 16.48 18.54 -6.71
N SER A 103 15.81 17.41 -6.93
CA SER A 103 15.81 16.73 -8.23
C SER A 103 15.25 17.63 -9.32
N LYS A 104 14.09 18.27 -9.09
CA LYS A 104 13.48 19.22 -10.04
C LYS A 104 14.43 20.38 -10.34
N SER A 105 15.01 21.00 -9.30
CA SER A 105 15.96 22.10 -9.47
C SER A 105 17.22 21.68 -10.24
N ASN A 106 17.72 20.46 -10.00
CA ASN A 106 18.88 19.93 -10.71
C ASN A 106 18.58 19.71 -12.21
N ASP A 107 17.38 19.23 -12.54
CA ASP A 107 16.97 19.03 -13.91
C ASP A 107 16.75 20.37 -14.65
N GLU A 108 16.21 21.37 -13.96
CA GLU A 108 16.12 22.75 -14.48
C GLU A 108 17.50 23.35 -14.77
N GLU A 109 18.46 23.22 -13.85
CA GLU A 109 19.82 23.72 -14.04
C GLU A 109 20.58 22.97 -15.14
N LYS A 110 20.35 21.65 -15.30
CA LYS A 110 20.90 20.88 -16.44
C LYS A 110 20.38 21.41 -17.77
N LEU A 111 19.08 21.62 -17.90
CA LEU A 111 18.47 22.19 -19.12
C LEU A 111 19.07 23.57 -19.43
N LYS A 112 19.23 24.42 -18.42
CA LYS A 112 19.83 25.75 -18.58
C LYS A 112 21.30 25.68 -18.99
N SER A 113 22.06 24.74 -18.42
CA SER A 113 23.45 24.49 -18.82
C SER A 113 23.54 24.02 -20.28
N GLU A 114 22.66 23.13 -20.72
CA GLU A 114 22.60 22.67 -22.11
C GLU A 114 22.23 23.81 -23.07
N GLU A 115 21.24 24.64 -22.71
CA GLU A 115 20.85 25.81 -23.49
C GLU A 115 22.02 26.80 -23.66
N LEU A 116 22.73 27.11 -22.57
CA LEU A 116 23.89 28.00 -22.61
C LEU A 116 25.03 27.43 -23.47
N ARG A 117 25.29 26.12 -23.39
CA ARG A 117 26.27 25.44 -24.26
C ARG A 117 25.86 25.53 -25.73
N ALA A 118 24.59 25.31 -26.05
CA ALA A 118 24.09 25.44 -27.42
C ALA A 118 24.26 26.88 -27.95
N LYS A 119 23.91 27.89 -27.15
CA LYS A 119 24.11 29.31 -27.50
C LYS A 119 25.59 29.65 -27.71
N LEU A 120 26.47 29.15 -26.85
CA LEU A 120 27.91 29.35 -26.98
C LEU A 120 28.45 28.75 -28.28
N ASN A 121 28.02 27.54 -28.62
CA ASN A 121 28.43 26.85 -29.86
C ASN A 121 27.93 27.61 -31.10
N ALA A 122 26.67 28.04 -31.11
CA ALA A 122 26.11 28.82 -32.21
C ALA A 122 26.85 30.16 -32.38
N SER A 123 27.06 30.90 -31.29
CA SER A 123 27.81 32.17 -31.31
C SER A 123 29.26 31.98 -31.79
N SER A 124 29.92 30.91 -31.35
CA SER A 124 31.28 30.58 -31.79
C SER A 124 31.36 30.25 -33.28
N LEU A 125 30.35 29.55 -33.82
CA LEU A 125 30.26 29.26 -35.24
C LEU A 125 30.05 30.54 -36.07
N SER A 126 29.10 31.38 -35.68
CA SER A 126 28.87 32.67 -36.35
C SER A 126 30.10 33.57 -36.30
N LEU A 127 30.78 33.64 -35.15
CA LEU A 127 32.04 34.41 -35.04
C LEU A 127 33.12 33.87 -35.99
N ARG A 128 33.21 32.55 -36.15
CA ARG A 128 34.16 31.93 -37.09
C ARG A 128 33.82 32.27 -38.55
N GLN A 129 32.54 32.26 -38.90
CA GLN A 129 32.06 32.65 -40.23
C GLN A 129 32.37 34.13 -40.52
N GLU A 130 32.03 35.02 -39.59
CA GLU A 130 32.34 36.46 -39.70
C GLU A 130 33.84 36.73 -39.85
N LYS A 131 34.67 36.03 -39.07
CA LYS A 131 36.13 36.13 -39.21
C LYS A 131 36.62 35.60 -40.56
N GLN A 132 35.95 34.62 -41.15
CA GLN A 132 36.29 34.13 -42.48
C GLN A 132 35.88 35.16 -43.54
N MET A 133 34.63 35.61 -43.53
CA MET A 133 34.11 36.64 -44.45
C MET A 133 34.97 37.91 -44.41
N LYS A 134 35.32 38.39 -43.21
CA LYS A 134 36.21 39.54 -43.06
C LYS A 134 37.57 39.33 -43.75
N ARG A 135 38.19 38.15 -43.58
CA ARG A 135 39.47 37.84 -44.22
C ARG A 135 39.33 37.79 -45.73
N ASP A 136 38.26 37.20 -46.23
CA ASP A 136 37.99 37.12 -47.68
C ASP A 136 37.75 38.51 -48.27
N SER A 137 36.99 39.38 -47.59
CA SER A 137 36.82 40.79 -47.97
C SER A 137 38.14 41.58 -47.92
N GLU A 138 38.98 41.39 -46.89
CA GLU A 138 40.30 42.04 -46.79
C GLU A 138 41.23 41.60 -47.93
N LEU A 139 41.20 40.32 -48.31
CA LEU A 139 41.95 39.80 -49.45
C LEU A 139 41.43 40.37 -50.78
N ALA A 140 40.11 40.45 -50.96
CA ALA A 140 39.50 41.07 -52.13
C ALA A 140 39.90 42.55 -52.26
N LEU A 141 39.81 43.33 -51.17
CA LEU A 141 40.26 44.72 -51.13
C LEU A 141 41.75 44.85 -51.46
N LYS A 142 42.59 43.95 -50.97
CA LYS A 142 44.03 43.95 -51.27
C LYS A 142 44.30 43.66 -52.76
N ARG A 143 43.54 42.74 -53.38
CA ARG A 143 43.62 42.46 -54.82
C ARG A 143 43.21 43.67 -55.64
N ILE A 144 42.04 44.25 -55.35
CA ILE A 144 41.56 45.49 -56.00
C ILE A 144 42.59 46.61 -55.88
N LYS A 145 43.16 46.83 -54.68
CA LYS A 145 44.20 47.84 -54.47
C LYS A 145 45.43 47.59 -55.34
N THR A 146 45.85 46.33 -55.46
CA THR A 146 47.00 45.94 -56.29
C THR A 146 46.71 46.17 -57.77
N ASP A 147 45.52 45.80 -58.24
CA ASP A 147 45.11 45.98 -59.63
C ASP A 147 44.97 47.47 -60.01
N ILE A 148 44.45 48.30 -59.11
CA ILE A 148 44.44 49.77 -59.26
C ILE A 148 45.86 50.32 -59.32
N HIS A 149 46.76 49.86 -58.44
CA HIS A 149 48.16 50.29 -58.45
C HIS A 149 48.84 49.91 -59.78
N ASN A 150 48.59 48.69 -60.27
CA ASN A 150 49.09 48.24 -61.57
C ASN A 150 48.53 49.10 -62.73
N CYS A 151 47.27 49.57 -62.64
CA CYS A 151 46.70 50.49 -63.63
C CYS A 151 47.42 51.84 -63.67
N SER A 152 47.92 52.33 -62.53
CA SER A 152 48.65 53.61 -62.47
C SER A 152 49.92 53.62 -63.34
N ALA A 153 50.50 52.45 -63.63
CA ALA A 153 51.65 52.33 -64.53
C ALA A 153 51.33 52.69 -66.00
N PHE A 154 50.05 52.63 -66.40
CA PHE A 154 49.60 52.94 -67.77
C PHE A 154 49.05 54.36 -67.92
N ILE A 155 49.34 55.27 -66.97
CA ILE A 155 48.77 56.62 -66.95
C ILE A 155 49.16 57.47 -68.18
N THR A 156 50.27 57.15 -68.82
CA THR A 156 50.76 57.79 -70.05
C THR A 156 50.12 57.22 -71.32
N GLU A 157 49.36 56.13 -71.23
CA GLU A 157 48.75 55.40 -72.36
C GLU A 157 47.21 55.32 -72.22
N PRO A 158 46.46 56.35 -72.67
CA PRO A 158 45.04 56.50 -72.34
C PRO A 158 44.14 55.35 -72.83
N LYS A 159 44.45 54.76 -73.99
CA LYS A 159 43.66 53.65 -74.57
C LYS A 159 43.83 52.36 -73.77
N LEU A 160 45.06 52.05 -73.36
CA LEU A 160 45.39 50.85 -72.59
C LEU A 160 44.86 50.97 -71.16
N LEU A 161 44.95 52.17 -70.55
CA LEU A 161 44.36 52.45 -69.25
C LEU A 161 42.85 52.24 -69.24
N ALA A 162 42.12 52.77 -70.23
CA ALA A 162 40.67 52.61 -70.33
C ALA A 162 40.26 51.13 -70.43
N GLN A 163 41.03 50.31 -71.17
CA GLN A 163 40.80 48.88 -71.28
C GLN A 163 41.04 48.17 -69.94
N ARG A 164 42.15 48.45 -69.26
CA ARG A 164 42.46 47.84 -67.94
C ARG A 164 41.45 48.19 -66.86
N VAL A 165 40.93 49.43 -66.87
CA VAL A 165 39.86 49.84 -65.95
C VAL A 165 38.54 49.12 -66.27
N ALA A 166 38.23 48.90 -67.55
CA ALA A 166 37.06 48.12 -67.94
C ALA A 166 37.15 46.65 -67.51
N ASP A 167 38.34 46.04 -67.58
CA ASP A 167 38.59 44.67 -67.13
C ASP A 167 38.38 44.54 -65.61
N ILE A 168 38.92 45.48 -64.81
CA ILE A 168 38.70 45.53 -63.35
C ILE A 168 37.22 45.71 -63.02
N TYR A 169 36.52 46.61 -63.72
CA TYR A 169 35.09 46.82 -63.52
C TYR A 169 34.29 45.55 -63.83
N ALA A 170 34.60 44.84 -64.92
CA ALA A 170 33.94 43.59 -65.24
C ALA A 170 34.20 42.49 -64.20
N GLN A 171 35.40 42.43 -63.63
CA GLN A 171 35.82 41.37 -62.70
C GLN A 171 35.28 41.54 -61.27
N TYR A 172 35.11 42.77 -60.78
CA TYR A 172 34.74 43.03 -59.38
C TYR A 172 33.32 43.60 -59.20
N VAL A 173 32.63 44.00 -60.27
CA VAL A 173 31.31 44.66 -60.20
C VAL A 173 30.18 43.80 -60.82
N ARG A 174 30.49 42.69 -61.49
CA ARG A 174 29.48 41.80 -62.07
C ARG A 174 29.43 40.42 -61.37
N GLU A 175 28.19 39.98 -61.13
CA GLU A 175 27.69 38.65 -60.71
C GLU A 175 27.24 38.39 -59.26
N ASP A 176 27.46 39.27 -58.27
CA ASP A 176 26.97 38.97 -56.90
C ASP A 176 25.45 39.15 -56.70
N ALA A 177 24.77 39.98 -57.50
CA ALA A 177 23.38 40.36 -57.21
C ALA A 177 22.32 39.30 -57.62
N THR A 178 22.67 38.35 -58.50
CA THR A 178 21.68 37.43 -59.11
C THR A 178 21.72 36.02 -58.53
N GLU A 179 22.88 35.51 -58.13
CA GLU A 179 22.99 34.18 -57.53
C GLU A 179 22.61 34.17 -56.04
N ASP A 180 23.01 35.20 -55.28
CA ASP A 180 22.63 35.34 -53.86
C ASP A 180 21.11 35.43 -53.69
N ALA A 181 20.42 36.19 -54.55
CA ALA A 181 18.97 36.32 -54.49
C ALA A 181 18.21 34.99 -54.75
N SER A 182 18.80 34.07 -55.52
CA SER A 182 18.21 32.75 -55.79
C SER A 182 18.43 31.78 -54.63
N ILE A 183 19.63 31.79 -54.05
CA ILE A 183 19.97 30.93 -52.90
C ILE A 183 19.15 31.35 -51.66
N ASP A 184 18.97 32.65 -51.45
CA ASP A 184 18.22 33.18 -50.30
C ASP A 184 16.71 32.84 -50.41
N GLN A 185 16.16 32.83 -51.62
CA GLN A 185 14.77 32.37 -51.84
C GLN A 185 14.57 30.89 -51.52
N ASP A 186 15.52 30.02 -51.87
CA ASP A 186 15.42 28.59 -51.61
C ASP A 186 15.65 28.25 -50.13
N ILE A 187 16.57 28.95 -49.46
CA ILE A 187 16.73 28.88 -48.00
C ILE A 187 15.44 29.30 -47.31
N THR A 188 14.83 30.42 -47.72
CA THR A 188 13.59 30.93 -47.12
C THR A 188 12.42 29.95 -47.30
N LYS A 189 12.29 29.32 -48.47
CA LYS A 189 11.28 28.29 -48.73
C LYS A 189 11.47 27.04 -47.87
N GLU A 190 12.71 26.59 -47.69
CA GLU A 190 13.01 25.40 -46.89
C GLU A 190 12.79 25.66 -45.39
N TYR A 191 13.16 26.84 -44.87
CA TYR A 191 12.81 27.27 -43.52
C TYR A 191 11.29 27.32 -43.31
N ALA A 192 10.52 27.82 -44.28
CA ALA A 192 9.07 27.85 -44.20
C ALA A 192 8.47 26.43 -44.09
N ARG A 193 8.98 25.46 -44.86
CA ARG A 193 8.54 24.05 -44.80
C ARG A 193 8.87 23.41 -43.45
N GLN A 194 10.08 23.62 -42.94
CA GLN A 194 10.49 23.07 -41.64
C GLN A 194 9.65 23.65 -40.50
N ARG A 195 9.38 24.96 -40.53
CA ARG A 195 8.49 25.63 -39.56
C ARG A 195 7.08 25.04 -39.60
N ASP A 196 6.52 24.84 -40.79
CA ASP A 196 5.21 24.23 -40.98
C ASP A 196 5.13 22.79 -40.44
N HIS A 197 6.19 22.00 -40.62
CA HIS A 197 6.27 20.64 -40.09
C HIS A 197 6.33 20.62 -38.56
N LEU A 198 7.15 21.50 -37.98
CA LEU A 198 7.25 21.68 -36.54
C LEU A 198 5.92 22.18 -35.95
N GLU A 199 5.27 23.16 -36.57
CA GLU A 199 3.94 23.63 -36.13
C GLU A 199 2.90 22.52 -36.16
N ARG A 200 2.86 21.71 -37.22
CA ARG A 200 1.94 20.55 -37.29
C ARG A 200 2.22 19.53 -36.21
N THR A 201 3.50 19.25 -35.94
CA THR A 201 3.92 18.32 -34.89
C THR A 201 3.54 18.84 -33.50
N VAL A 202 3.80 20.12 -33.23
CA VAL A 202 3.42 20.78 -31.96
C VAL A 202 1.90 20.79 -31.78
N ARG A 203 1.12 21.08 -32.82
CA ARG A 203 -0.36 21.00 -32.74
C ARG A 203 -0.82 19.57 -32.45
N SER A 204 -0.24 18.57 -33.11
CA SER A 204 -0.57 17.16 -32.87
C SER A 204 -0.23 16.72 -31.44
N LEU A 205 0.94 17.12 -30.93
CA LEU A 205 1.36 16.83 -29.56
C LEU A 205 0.46 17.51 -28.53
N LYS A 206 0.13 18.80 -28.72
CA LYS A 206 -0.85 19.49 -27.85
C LYS A 206 -2.19 18.77 -27.83
N ALA A 207 -2.74 18.42 -29.00
CA ALA A 207 -4.01 17.71 -29.09
C ALA A 207 -3.95 16.33 -28.40
N LYS A 208 -2.82 15.62 -28.46
CA LYS A 208 -2.62 14.36 -27.73
C LYS A 208 -2.59 14.58 -26.21
N VAL A 209 -1.87 15.59 -25.73
CA VAL A 209 -1.79 15.92 -24.30
C VAL A 209 -3.16 16.31 -23.75
N ASP A 210 -3.90 17.16 -24.47
CA ASP A 210 -5.25 17.57 -24.07
C ASP A 210 -6.18 16.36 -24.00
N LYS A 211 -6.12 15.47 -25.01
CA LYS A 211 -6.91 14.24 -25.04
C LYS A 211 -6.57 13.28 -23.90
N ASP A 212 -5.29 13.09 -23.59
CA ASP A 212 -4.86 12.25 -22.47
C ASP A 212 -5.25 12.86 -21.12
N SER A 213 -5.15 14.18 -20.96
CA SER A 213 -5.64 14.90 -19.78
C SER A 213 -7.15 14.70 -19.58
N GLU A 214 -7.96 14.83 -20.64
CA GLU A 214 -9.39 14.55 -20.56
C GLU A 214 -9.67 13.07 -20.24
N ARG A 215 -8.92 12.13 -20.83
CA ARG A 215 -9.03 10.71 -20.49
C ARG A 215 -8.74 10.47 -19.01
N HIS A 216 -7.69 11.08 -18.47
CA HIS A 216 -7.35 11.00 -17.04
C HIS A 216 -8.45 11.58 -16.14
N LYS A 217 -9.05 12.72 -16.51
CA LYS A 217 -10.19 13.29 -15.76
C LYS A 217 -11.38 12.34 -15.75
N THR A 218 -11.74 11.78 -16.91
CA THR A 218 -12.86 10.83 -17.00
C THR A 218 -12.62 9.56 -16.19
N GLU A 219 -11.38 9.04 -16.21
CA GLU A 219 -11.02 7.84 -15.46
C GLU A 219 -11.00 8.11 -13.95
N ASN A 220 -10.51 9.27 -13.51
CA ASN A 220 -10.51 9.64 -12.10
C ASN A 220 -11.95 9.77 -11.55
N ILE A 221 -12.86 10.37 -12.31
CA ILE A 221 -14.29 10.43 -11.96
C ILE A 221 -14.87 9.03 -11.85
N ARG A 222 -14.55 8.13 -12.80
CA ARG A 222 -15.01 6.75 -12.78
C ARG A 222 -14.51 6.00 -11.54
N ILE A 223 -13.21 6.08 -11.25
CA ILE A 223 -12.60 5.48 -10.05
C ILE A 223 -13.24 6.04 -8.78
N MET A 224 -13.52 7.35 -8.71
CA MET A 224 -14.25 7.93 -7.59
C MET A 224 -15.66 7.36 -7.43
N GLN A 225 -16.39 7.16 -8.52
CA GLN A 225 -17.73 6.56 -8.50
C GLN A 225 -17.69 5.08 -8.05
N GLU A 226 -16.73 4.31 -8.55
CA GLU A 226 -16.49 2.92 -8.12
C GLU A 226 -16.15 2.88 -6.62
N ASN A 227 -15.25 3.75 -6.15
CA ASN A 227 -14.90 3.87 -4.73
C ASN A 227 -16.12 4.22 -3.85
N VAL A 228 -16.98 5.14 -4.29
CA VAL A 228 -18.22 5.47 -3.56
C VAL A 228 -19.16 4.27 -3.50
N THR A 229 -19.25 3.49 -4.57
CA THR A 229 -20.10 2.28 -4.62
C THR A 229 -19.55 1.19 -3.70
N LEU A 230 -18.24 0.92 -3.74
CA LEU A 230 -17.56 0.00 -2.83
C LEU A 230 -17.71 0.43 -1.36
N ILE A 231 -17.64 1.73 -1.06
CA ILE A 231 -17.88 2.24 0.30
C ILE A 231 -19.32 1.95 0.75
N LYS A 232 -20.31 2.09 -0.14
CA LYS A 232 -21.71 1.74 0.18
C LYS A 232 -21.83 0.25 0.46
N GLU A 233 -21.29 -0.61 -0.40
CA GLU A 233 -21.29 -2.07 -0.22
C GLU A 233 -20.62 -2.47 1.10
N ILE A 234 -19.45 -1.91 1.42
CA ILE A 234 -18.77 -2.14 2.70
C ILE A 234 -19.66 -1.74 3.88
N ASN A 235 -20.36 -0.62 3.79
CA ASN A 235 -21.24 -0.16 4.86
C ASN A 235 -22.49 -1.03 5.00
N ASP A 236 -23.06 -1.51 3.90
CA ASP A 236 -24.19 -2.43 3.92
C ASP A 236 -23.78 -3.79 4.50
N LEU A 237 -22.63 -4.35 4.08
CA LEU A 237 -22.06 -5.55 4.67
C LEU A 237 -21.78 -5.38 6.17
N ARG A 238 -21.32 -4.21 6.62
CA ARG A 238 -21.14 -3.91 8.06
C ARG A 238 -22.48 -3.88 8.80
N ARG A 239 -23.55 -3.36 8.19
CA ARG A 239 -24.90 -3.37 8.77
C ARG A 239 -25.45 -4.78 8.85
N GLU A 240 -25.30 -5.58 7.80
CA GLU A 240 -25.70 -6.99 7.78
C GLU A 240 -24.93 -7.81 8.82
N LEU A 241 -23.62 -7.60 8.92
CA LEU A 241 -22.79 -8.24 9.95
C LEU A 241 -23.27 -7.88 11.36
N LYS A 242 -23.61 -6.60 11.60
CA LYS A 242 -24.17 -6.16 12.88
C LYS A 242 -25.53 -6.81 13.15
N ALA A 243 -26.43 -6.84 12.17
CA ALA A 243 -27.73 -7.46 12.29
C ALA A 243 -27.62 -8.97 12.56
N SER A 244 -26.70 -9.66 11.87
CA SER A 244 -26.41 -11.08 12.09
C SER A 244 -25.85 -11.33 13.49
N ARG A 245 -24.94 -10.48 13.98
CA ARG A 245 -24.43 -10.55 15.36
C ARG A 245 -25.54 -10.38 16.41
N VAL A 246 -26.47 -9.44 16.18
CA VAL A 246 -27.63 -9.25 17.08
C VAL A 246 -28.53 -10.48 17.05
N LYS A 247 -28.88 -11.01 15.87
CA LYS A 247 -29.65 -12.26 15.76
C LYS A 247 -28.97 -13.43 16.48
N LEU A 248 -27.64 -13.55 16.36
CA LEU A 248 -26.85 -14.58 17.02
C LEU A 248 -26.86 -14.40 18.55
N GLN A 249 -26.81 -13.16 19.02
CA GLN A 249 -26.95 -12.82 20.44
C GLN A 249 -28.37 -13.11 20.96
N ASP A 250 -29.42 -12.82 20.19
CA ASP A 250 -30.82 -13.10 20.55
C ASP A 250 -31.08 -14.61 20.58
N LEU A 251 -30.56 -15.37 19.61
CA LEU A 251 -30.60 -16.84 19.58
C LEU A 251 -29.84 -17.46 20.76
N GLN A 252 -28.65 -16.94 21.09
CA GLN A 252 -27.90 -17.36 22.28
C GLN A 252 -28.69 -17.13 23.56
N THR A 253 -29.43 -16.02 23.63
CA THR A 253 -30.29 -15.68 24.76
C THR A 253 -31.53 -16.58 24.82
N ALA A 254 -32.16 -16.85 23.68
CA ALA A 254 -33.35 -17.71 23.55
C ALA A 254 -33.07 -19.19 23.83
N MET A 255 -31.88 -19.69 23.48
CA MET A 255 -31.44 -21.06 23.81
C MET A 255 -31.05 -21.25 25.28
N GLY A 256 -31.27 -20.25 26.14
CA GLY A 256 -30.98 -20.36 27.58
C GLY A 256 -29.51 -20.56 27.90
N ILE A 257 -28.61 -20.25 26.95
CA ILE A 257 -27.17 -20.34 27.13
C ILE A 257 -26.75 -19.11 27.94
N SER A 258 -26.93 -19.19 29.26
CA SER A 258 -26.33 -18.24 30.20
C SER A 258 -24.85 -18.10 29.87
N ARG A 259 -24.31 -16.86 29.93
CA ARG A 259 -22.92 -16.51 29.58
C ARG A 259 -21.83 -17.45 30.12
N LYS A 260 -22.12 -18.24 31.16
CA LYS A 260 -21.22 -19.26 31.74
C LYS A 260 -21.09 -20.56 30.93
N THR A 261 -22.13 -21.00 30.21
CA THR A 261 -22.07 -22.19 29.34
C THR A 261 -21.63 -21.84 27.92
N ALA A 262 -21.96 -20.63 27.44
CA ALA A 262 -21.47 -20.09 26.18
C ALA A 262 -19.94 -19.96 26.20
N ALA A 263 -19.35 -19.29 27.20
CA ALA A 263 -17.88 -19.11 27.25
C ALA A 263 -17.11 -20.45 27.16
N ARG A 264 -17.62 -21.52 27.78
CA ARG A 264 -17.03 -22.86 27.72
C ARG A 264 -17.13 -23.49 26.33
N THR A 265 -18.29 -23.38 25.68
CA THR A 265 -18.48 -23.90 24.32
C THR A 265 -17.79 -23.04 23.26
N THR A 266 -17.72 -21.72 23.42
CA THR A 266 -16.97 -20.84 22.51
C THR A 266 -15.46 -21.01 22.68
N GLU A 267 -14.94 -21.18 23.89
CA GLU A 267 -13.52 -21.49 24.12
C GLU A 267 -13.16 -22.87 23.56
N GLU A 268 -14.01 -23.89 23.73
CA GLU A 268 -13.81 -25.22 23.14
C GLU A 268 -13.89 -25.19 21.60
N ILE A 269 -14.82 -24.42 21.01
CA ILE A 269 -14.94 -24.25 19.55
C ILE A 269 -13.78 -23.41 18.99
N VAL A 270 -13.36 -22.34 19.66
CA VAL A 270 -12.20 -21.51 19.26
C VAL A 270 -10.90 -22.28 19.42
N HIS A 271 -10.76 -23.10 20.46
CA HIS A 271 -9.63 -24.01 20.60
C HIS A 271 -9.64 -25.08 19.51
N ALA A 272 -10.80 -25.68 19.19
CA ALA A 272 -10.91 -26.66 18.10
C ALA A 272 -10.60 -26.05 16.72
N LEU A 273 -11.08 -24.83 16.44
CA LEU A 273 -10.79 -24.08 15.21
C LEU A 273 -9.33 -23.65 15.12
N ASN A 274 -8.73 -23.13 16.20
CA ASN A 274 -7.31 -22.79 16.24
C ASN A 274 -6.41 -24.03 16.14
N THR A 275 -6.84 -25.17 16.71
CA THR A 275 -6.10 -26.44 16.58
C THR A 275 -6.20 -26.98 15.15
N GLN A 276 -7.36 -26.91 14.50
CA GLN A 276 -7.51 -27.27 13.09
C GLN A 276 -6.73 -26.33 12.16
N GLN A 277 -6.76 -25.03 12.41
CA GLN A 277 -6.04 -24.04 11.60
C GLN A 277 -4.53 -24.17 11.79
N ASN A 278 -4.04 -24.39 13.02
CA ASN A 278 -2.63 -24.69 13.26
C ASN A 278 -2.23 -26.03 12.63
N ASN A 279 -3.07 -27.06 12.70
CA ASN A 279 -2.80 -28.34 12.01
C ASN A 279 -2.78 -28.20 10.48
N HIS A 280 -3.63 -27.33 9.90
CA HIS A 280 -3.61 -27.05 8.47
C HIS A 280 -2.33 -26.34 8.06
N ILE A 281 -1.92 -25.31 8.81
CA ILE A 281 -0.67 -24.56 8.55
C ILE A 281 0.54 -25.50 8.71
N VAL A 282 0.55 -26.35 9.74
CA VAL A 282 1.62 -27.34 9.95
C VAL A 282 1.65 -28.38 8.82
N ASN A 283 0.50 -28.87 8.35
CA ASN A 283 0.42 -29.80 7.23
C ASN A 283 0.84 -29.15 5.89
N GLU A 284 0.45 -27.90 5.63
CA GLU A 284 0.91 -27.16 4.44
C GLU A 284 2.42 -26.96 4.48
N LYS A 285 2.97 -26.55 5.62
CA LYS A 285 4.43 -26.42 5.78
C LYS A 285 5.17 -27.75 5.69
N GLN A 286 4.59 -28.85 6.15
CA GLN A 286 5.15 -30.19 5.97
C GLN A 286 5.14 -30.61 4.50
N ASN A 287 4.05 -30.38 3.77
CA ASN A 287 3.97 -30.67 2.34
C ASN A 287 4.96 -29.82 1.52
N GLU A 288 5.13 -28.54 1.86
CA GLU A 288 6.16 -27.68 1.24
C GLU A 288 7.57 -28.22 1.51
N LEU A 289 7.84 -28.67 2.73
CA LEU A 289 9.14 -29.24 3.11
C LEU A 289 9.41 -30.57 2.39
N GLU A 290 8.40 -31.44 2.27
CA GLU A 290 8.52 -32.70 1.54
C GLU A 290 8.76 -32.49 0.05
N ASN A 291 8.07 -31.51 -0.56
CA ASN A 291 8.30 -31.13 -1.96
C ASN A 291 9.72 -30.58 -2.15
N LEU A 292 10.21 -29.77 -1.23
CA LEU A 292 11.58 -29.24 -1.28
C LEU A 292 12.63 -30.37 -1.16
N ILE A 293 12.40 -31.32 -0.25
CA ILE A 293 13.28 -32.49 -0.06
C ILE A 293 13.26 -33.37 -1.31
N GLN A 294 12.10 -33.60 -1.94
CA GLN A 294 12.03 -34.33 -3.21
C GLN A 294 12.81 -33.61 -4.31
N HIS A 295 12.71 -32.28 -4.41
CA HIS A 295 13.43 -31.51 -5.40
C HIS A 295 14.95 -31.63 -5.18
N GLN A 296 15.41 -31.46 -3.94
CA GLN A 296 16.81 -31.64 -3.58
C GLN A 296 17.32 -33.06 -3.85
N ARG A 297 16.51 -34.10 -3.62
CA ARG A 297 16.88 -35.49 -3.95
C ARG A 297 17.06 -35.69 -5.45
N HIS A 298 16.17 -35.14 -6.28
CA HIS A 298 16.31 -35.21 -7.74
C HIS A 298 17.56 -34.46 -8.21
N GLU A 299 17.86 -33.32 -7.60
CA GLU A 299 19.02 -32.53 -7.96
C GLU A 299 20.33 -33.19 -7.52
N ILE A 300 20.38 -33.78 -6.32
CA ILE A 300 21.50 -34.63 -5.87
C ILE A 300 21.67 -35.82 -6.81
N HIS A 301 20.60 -36.47 -7.23
CA HIS A 301 20.69 -37.61 -8.15
C HIS A 301 21.24 -37.18 -9.52
N ARG A 302 20.77 -36.06 -10.06
CA ARG A 302 21.28 -35.47 -11.30
C ARG A 302 22.75 -35.08 -11.19
N LEU A 303 23.16 -34.48 -10.07
CA LEU A 303 24.56 -34.11 -9.83
C LEU A 303 25.45 -35.36 -9.70
N ASN A 304 24.98 -36.41 -9.02
CA ASN A 304 25.69 -37.69 -8.94
C ASN A 304 25.81 -38.37 -10.30
N ASP A 305 24.78 -38.31 -11.15
CA ASP A 305 24.84 -38.81 -12.52
C ASP A 305 25.86 -38.03 -13.36
N GLN A 306 25.95 -36.70 -13.17
CA GLN A 306 26.95 -35.88 -13.84
C GLN A 306 28.37 -36.21 -13.35
N ILE A 307 28.56 -36.40 -12.04
CA ILE A 307 29.85 -36.82 -11.47
C ILE A 307 30.25 -38.19 -12.02
N THR A 308 29.33 -39.16 -12.03
CA THR A 308 29.58 -40.51 -12.56
C THR A 308 29.93 -40.48 -14.05
N ARG A 309 29.34 -39.57 -14.83
CA ARG A 309 29.70 -39.37 -16.25
C ARG A 309 31.06 -38.71 -16.45
N VAL A 310 31.51 -37.89 -15.51
CA VAL A 310 32.84 -37.27 -15.52
C VAL A 310 33.91 -38.25 -15.03
N GLU A 311 33.60 -39.14 -14.09
CA GLU A 311 34.53 -40.16 -13.58
C GLU A 311 34.74 -41.35 -14.53
N ASN A 312 33.82 -41.56 -15.50
CA ASN A 312 33.89 -42.64 -16.50
C ASN A 312 34.36 -42.18 -17.89
N ASN A 313 34.86 -40.95 -18.04
CA ASN A 313 35.58 -40.44 -19.22
C ASN A 313 37.03 -40.13 -18.87
#